data_AF-A0A2D7VZJ9-F1
#
_entry.id   AF-A0A2D7VZJ9-F1
#
_cell.length_a   1.000
_cell.length_b   1.000
_cell.length_c   1.000
_cell.angle_alpha   90.00
_cell.angle_beta   90.00
_cell.angle_gamma   90.00
#
_symmetry.space_group_name_H-M   'P 1'
#
loop_
_entity.id
_entity.type
_entity.pdbx_description
1 polymer ?
#
loop_
_entity_poly.entity_id
_entity_poly.type
_entity_poly.pdbx_seq_one_letter_code
_entity_poly.pdbx_strand_id
1 'polypeptide(L)'
;MLNLIGSLLPVGEKLIDKLIPDPQAKQKALKELKQMEQSGELAKLSAEHANTASAREREIKVATSEFAPFINKIIVPCLAILIVLLTFGMMTAILFLDITEGKSYEIALYILGLLSGALMSCINYYFGSSTGSKEKSRELQEIMEKKEPRV
;
A
#
# COMPACT_ATOMS: atom_id res chain seq x y z
N MET A 1 -9.68 -0.06 19.95
CA MET A 1 -8.57 -0.11 18.96
C MET A 1 -8.25 -1.57 18.71
N LEU A 2 -8.58 -2.11 17.53
CA LEU A 2 -8.12 -3.45 17.17
C LEU A 2 -6.61 -3.40 16.96
N ASN A 3 -5.90 -4.25 17.69
CA ASN A 3 -4.46 -4.42 17.58
C ASN A 3 -4.16 -5.12 16.24
N LEU A 4 -4.00 -4.37 15.14
CA LEU A 4 -3.77 -4.93 13.80
C LEU A 4 -2.53 -5.86 13.74
N ILE A 5 -1.54 -5.64 14.61
CA ILE A 5 -0.35 -6.49 14.76
C ILE A 5 -0.75 -7.92 15.17
N GLY A 6 -1.81 -8.07 15.98
CA GLY A 6 -2.37 -9.36 16.37
C GLY A 6 -3.28 -9.99 15.32
N SER A 7 -3.53 -9.34 14.18
CA SER A 7 -4.49 -9.80 13.16
C SER A 7 -3.85 -10.45 11.93
N LEU A 8 -2.60 -10.11 11.58
CA LEU A 8 -1.97 -10.61 10.36
C LEU A 8 -1.45 -12.05 10.51
N LEU A 9 -0.82 -12.38 11.65
CA LEU A 9 -0.32 -13.72 11.93
C LEU A 9 -1.44 -14.79 11.92
N PRO A 10 -2.52 -14.67 12.71
CA PRO A 10 -3.57 -15.69 12.73
C PRO A 10 -4.33 -15.79 11.39
N VAL A 11 -4.39 -14.71 10.61
CA VAL A 11 -4.93 -14.75 9.25
C VAL A 11 -3.98 -15.49 8.31
N GLY A 12 -2.67 -15.22 8.39
CA GLY A 12 -1.64 -15.93 7.62
C GLY A 12 -1.64 -17.43 7.87
N GLU A 13 -1.71 -17.87 9.13
CA GLU A 13 -1.77 -19.28 9.50
C GLU A 13 -3.00 -19.97 8.89
N LYS A 14 -4.18 -19.37 9.04
CA LYS A 14 -5.43 -19.89 8.46
C LYS A 14 -5.42 -19.97 6.94
N LEU A 15 -4.78 -19.01 6.27
CA LEU A 15 -4.64 -19.02 4.81
C LEU A 15 -3.69 -20.13 4.36
N ILE A 16 -2.56 -20.30 5.04
CA ILE A 16 -1.62 -21.40 4.76
C ILE A 16 -2.32 -22.75 4.93
N ASP A 17 -3.12 -22.92 5.99
CA ASP A 17 -3.89 -24.14 6.25
C ASP A 17 -4.90 -24.47 5.15
N LYS A 18 -5.54 -23.46 4.56
CA LYS A 18 -6.61 -23.64 3.56
C LYS A 18 -6.13 -23.66 2.11
N LEU A 19 -4.97 -23.07 1.82
CA LEU A 19 -4.51 -22.83 0.45
C LEU A 19 -3.30 -23.67 0.05
N ILE A 20 -2.51 -24.18 1.01
CA ILE A 20 -1.32 -25.00 0.74
C ILE A 20 -1.60 -26.46 1.11
N PRO A 21 -1.96 -27.32 0.14
CA PRO A 21 -2.29 -28.73 0.39
C PRO A 21 -1.04 -29.62 0.60
N ASP A 22 0.12 -29.25 0.06
CA ASP A 22 1.37 -30.00 0.23
C ASP A 22 1.96 -29.78 1.64
N PRO A 23 2.17 -30.85 2.44
CA PRO A 23 2.73 -30.75 3.79
C PRO A 23 4.12 -30.07 3.86
N GLN A 24 4.97 -30.27 2.85
CA GLN A 24 6.32 -29.67 2.87
C GLN A 24 6.28 -28.17 2.58
N ALA A 25 5.55 -27.76 1.53
CA ALA A 25 5.31 -26.34 1.24
C ALA A 25 4.61 -25.62 2.40
N LYS A 26 3.69 -26.30 3.09
CA LYS A 26 2.96 -25.76 4.23
C LYS A 26 3.89 -25.45 5.41
N GLN A 27 4.75 -26.41 5.79
CA GLN A 27 5.73 -26.19 6.87
C GLN A 27 6.71 -25.07 6.53
N LYS A 28 7.13 -24.96 5.27
CA LYS A 28 8.01 -23.89 4.80
C LYS A 28 7.33 -22.52 4.95
N ALA A 29 6.08 -22.39 4.52
CA ALA A 29 5.32 -21.14 4.63
C ALA A 29 5.06 -20.73 6.09
N LEU A 30 4.74 -21.69 6.98
CA LEU A 30 4.58 -21.42 8.41
C LEU A 30 5.90 -20.95 9.05
N LYS A 31 7.02 -21.56 8.66
CA LYS A 31 8.35 -21.15 9.14
C LYS A 31 8.68 -19.72 8.69
N GLU A 32 8.41 -19.40 7.43
CA GLU A 32 8.63 -18.06 6.88
C GLU A 32 7.71 -17.02 7.54
N LEU A 33 6.44 -17.35 7.77
CA LEU A 33 5.50 -16.49 8.50
C LEU A 33 5.99 -16.19 9.92
N LYS A 34 6.47 -17.22 10.63
CA LYS A 34 7.03 -17.05 11.98
C LYS A 34 8.33 -16.26 11.98
N GLN A 35 9.15 -16.38 10.93
CA GLN A 35 10.34 -15.54 10.76
C GLN A 35 9.96 -14.07 10.54
N MET A 36 8.95 -13.80 9.71
CA MET A 36 8.43 -12.43 9.48
C MET A 36 7.82 -11.82 10.75
N GLU A 37 7.21 -12.64 11.61
CA GLU A 37 6.75 -12.22 12.92
C GLU A 37 7.93 -11.85 13.83
N GLN A 38 8.93 -12.73 13.93
CA GLN A 38 10.12 -12.53 14.77
C GLN A 38 10.97 -11.34 14.31
N SER A 39 11.06 -11.09 13.00
CA SER A 39 11.77 -9.95 12.43
C SER A 39 11.00 -8.63 12.61
N GLY A 40 9.76 -8.68 13.08
CA GLY A 40 8.87 -7.52 13.22
C GLY A 40 8.33 -7.00 11.89
N GLU A 41 8.53 -7.72 10.79
CA GLU A 41 8.07 -7.33 9.45
C GLU A 41 6.54 -7.27 9.37
N LEU A 42 5.83 -8.21 10.02
CA LEU A 42 4.36 -8.15 10.14
C LEU A 42 3.88 -6.91 10.91
N ALA A 43 4.63 -6.51 11.95
CA ALA A 43 4.30 -5.32 12.73
C ALA A 43 4.54 -4.03 11.92
N LYS A 44 5.62 -3.97 11.14
CA LYS A 44 5.88 -2.86 10.21
C LYS A 44 4.79 -2.73 9.16
N LEU A 45 4.43 -3.84 8.51
CA LEU A 45 3.37 -3.86 7.51
C LEU A 45 2.04 -3.38 8.08
N SER A 46 1.67 -3.87 9.27
CA SER A 46 0.49 -3.40 10.00
C SER A 46 0.55 -1.89 10.29
N ALA A 47 1.68 -1.38 10.75
CA ALA A 47 1.86 0.04 11.08
C ALA A 47 1.76 0.93 9.82
N GLU A 48 2.37 0.52 8.71
CA GLU A 48 2.28 1.23 7.43
C GLU A 48 0.83 1.29 6.91
N HIS A 49 0.10 0.17 7.01
CA HIS A 49 -1.32 0.13 6.68
C HIS A 49 -2.15 1.04 7.57
N ALA A 50 -1.92 1.01 8.89
CA ALA A 50 -2.64 1.86 9.84
C ALA A 50 -2.36 3.35 9.59
N ASN A 51 -1.11 3.71 9.30
CA ASN A 51 -0.73 5.08 8.97
C ASN A 51 -1.46 5.57 7.70
N THR A 52 -1.47 4.76 6.65
CA THR A 52 -2.16 5.08 5.40
C THR A 52 -3.67 5.20 5.61
N ALA A 53 -4.27 4.31 6.39
CA ALA A 53 -5.70 4.35 6.72
C ALA A 53 -6.07 5.63 7.50
N SER A 54 -5.26 6.00 8.50
CA SER A 54 -5.42 7.23 9.28
C SER A 54 -5.36 8.48 8.38
N ALA A 55 -4.40 8.52 7.45
CA ALA A 55 -4.27 9.63 6.51
C ALA A 55 -5.50 9.77 5.59
N ARG A 56 -6.02 8.65 5.05
CA ARG A 56 -7.23 8.64 4.22
C ARG A 56 -8.48 9.02 5.02
N GLU A 57 -8.61 8.55 6.26
CA GLU A 57 -9.74 8.91 7.12
C GLU A 57 -9.75 10.41 7.43
N ARG A 58 -8.57 11.00 7.70
CA ARG A 58 -8.43 12.44 7.86
C ARG A 58 -8.84 13.18 6.59
N GLU A 59 -8.43 12.72 5.42
CA GLU A 59 -8.81 13.33 4.14
C GLU A 59 -10.33 13.28 3.93
N ILE A 60 -10.97 12.13 4.17
CA ILE A 60 -12.43 11.99 4.10
C ILE A 60 -13.11 12.99 5.03
N LYS A 61 -12.67 13.08 6.30
CA LYS A 61 -13.22 14.04 7.28
C LYS A 61 -13.08 15.49 6.83
N VAL A 62 -11.95 15.86 6.22
CA VAL A 62 -11.72 17.21 5.70
C VAL A 62 -12.56 17.48 4.45
N ALA A 63 -12.66 16.52 3.54
CA ALA A 63 -13.42 16.63 2.30
C ALA A 63 -14.93 16.77 2.56
N THR A 64 -15.47 16.01 3.51
CA THR A 64 -16.90 16.02 3.86
C THR A 64 -17.30 17.10 4.87
N SER A 65 -16.34 17.72 5.57
CA SER A 65 -16.63 18.80 6.52
C SER A 65 -17.17 20.03 5.81
N GLU A 66 -18.29 20.57 6.32
CA GLU A 66 -18.90 21.81 5.85
C GLU A 66 -18.04 23.04 6.17
N PHE A 67 -17.28 22.99 7.28
CA PHE A 67 -16.46 24.09 7.77
C PHE A 67 -15.04 24.10 7.18
N ALA A 68 -14.65 23.06 6.43
CA ALA A 68 -13.32 23.00 5.83
C ALA A 68 -13.23 23.94 4.62
N PRO A 69 -12.22 24.84 4.56
CA PRO A 69 -11.97 25.67 3.39
C PRO A 69 -11.76 24.83 2.12
N PHE A 70 -12.19 25.34 0.96
CA PHE A 70 -12.09 24.62 -0.32
C PHE A 70 -10.66 24.16 -0.63
N ILE A 71 -9.65 24.99 -0.35
CA ILE A 71 -8.24 24.65 -0.56
C ILE A 71 -7.83 23.37 0.19
N ASN A 72 -8.34 23.14 1.40
CA ASN A 72 -8.02 21.96 2.19
C ASN A 72 -8.64 20.68 1.62
N LYS A 73 -9.73 20.80 0.85
CA LYS A 73 -10.40 19.67 0.21
C LYS A 73 -9.68 19.21 -1.06
N ILE A 74 -8.99 20.13 -1.74
CA ILE A 74 -8.34 19.84 -3.02
C ILE A 74 -6.82 19.75 -2.95
N ILE A 75 -6.19 20.17 -1.85
CA ILE A 75 -4.72 20.23 -1.77
C ILE A 75 -4.05 18.88 -2.01
N VAL A 76 -4.59 17.80 -1.43
CA VAL A 76 -4.04 16.44 -1.55
C VAL A 76 -4.13 15.92 -2.99
N PRO A 77 -5.30 15.96 -3.67
CA PRO A 77 -5.37 15.58 -5.09
C PRO A 77 -4.56 16.50 -6.01
N CYS A 78 -4.50 17.81 -5.74
CA CYS A 78 -3.67 18.72 -6.52
C CYS A 78 -2.17 18.40 -6.40
N LEU A 79 -1.67 18.10 -5.20
CA LEU A 79 -0.29 17.67 -4.99
C LEU A 79 0.02 16.35 -5.70
N ALA A 80 -0.91 15.40 -5.69
CA ALA A 80 -0.75 14.14 -6.40
C ALA A 80 -0.65 14.33 -7.92
N ILE A 81 -1.54 15.17 -8.48
CA ILE A 81 -1.50 15.55 -9.90
C ILE A 81 -0.18 16.25 -10.23
N LEU A 82 0.28 17.16 -9.37
CA LEU A 82 1.56 17.85 -9.55
C LEU A 82 2.73 16.86 -9.61
N ILE A 83 2.80 15.88 -8.70
CA ILE A 83 3.86 14.85 -8.71
C ILE A 83 3.81 14.05 -10.02
N VAL A 84 2.63 13.62 -10.47
CA VAL A 84 2.47 12.91 -11.73
C VAL A 84 3.00 13.76 -12.89
N LEU A 85 2.58 15.01 -12.99
CA LEU A 85 2.99 15.93 -14.05
C LEU A 85 4.49 16.20 -14.01
N LEU A 86 5.09 16.38 -12.84
CA LEU A 86 6.53 16.59 -12.69
C LEU A 86 7.33 15.35 -13.10
N THR A 87 6.88 14.14 -12.75
CA THR A 87 7.55 12.90 -13.16
C THR A 87 7.54 12.72 -14.67
N PHE A 88 6.38 12.85 -15.32
CA PHE A 88 6.29 12.77 -16.78
C PHE A 88 6.98 13.95 -17.48
N GLY A 89 6.92 15.14 -16.89
CA GLY A 89 7.63 16.31 -17.37
C GLY A 89 9.14 16.13 -17.34
N MET A 90 9.68 15.53 -16.27
CA MET A 90 11.10 15.20 -16.16
C MET A 90 11.53 14.14 -17.19
N MET A 91 10.74 13.08 -17.36
CA MET A 91 11.00 12.08 -18.41
C MET A 91 11.00 12.72 -19.81
N THR A 92 10.03 13.59 -20.07
CA THR A 92 9.93 14.34 -21.32
C THR A 92 11.14 15.25 -21.51
N ALA A 93 11.55 16.01 -20.49
CA ALA A 93 12.70 16.90 -20.55
C ALA A 93 14.00 16.13 -20.86
N ILE A 94 14.23 14.98 -20.22
CA ILE A 94 15.41 14.14 -20.51
C ILE A 94 15.44 13.71 -21.98
N LEU A 95 14.28 13.25 -22.51
CA LEU A 95 14.18 12.78 -23.89
C LEU A 95 14.31 13.90 -24.93
N PHE A 96 13.64 15.04 -24.73
CA PHE A 96 13.57 16.12 -25.72
C PHE A 96 14.73 17.12 -25.64
N LEU A 97 15.42 17.22 -24.51
CA LEU A 97 16.62 18.04 -24.35
C LEU A 97 17.92 17.25 -24.56
N ASP A 98 17.81 15.99 -24.98
CA ASP A 98 18.93 15.07 -25.25
C ASP A 98 19.94 14.99 -24.09
N ILE A 99 19.41 14.95 -22.86
CA ILE A 99 20.23 14.82 -21.65
C ILE A 99 20.60 13.35 -21.52
N THR A 100 21.70 12.95 -22.16
CA THR A 100 22.10 11.53 -22.29
C THR A 100 23.43 11.20 -21.60
N GLU A 101 24.26 12.20 -21.30
CA GLU A 101 25.56 11.98 -20.66
C GLU A 101 26.01 13.14 -19.74
N GLY A 102 27.03 12.85 -18.93
CA GLY A 102 27.67 13.81 -18.03
C GLY A 102 26.88 14.13 -16.75
N LYS A 103 27.34 15.17 -16.04
CA LYS A 103 26.83 15.54 -14.71
C LYS A 103 25.32 15.86 -14.71
N SER A 104 24.82 16.50 -15.77
CA SER A 104 23.40 16.83 -15.89
C SER A 104 22.53 15.58 -16.01
N TYR A 105 23.02 14.53 -16.70
CA TYR A 105 22.33 13.25 -16.81
C TYR A 105 22.23 12.52 -15.48
N GLU A 106 23.33 12.44 -14.72
CA GLU A 106 23.34 11.82 -13.39
C GLU A 106 22.38 12.52 -12.43
N ILE A 107 22.39 13.86 -12.41
CA ILE A 107 21.47 14.65 -11.58
C ILE A 107 20.02 14.42 -12.05
N ALA A 108 19.78 14.38 -13.36
CA ALA A 108 18.45 14.14 -13.91
C ALA A 108 17.90 12.77 -13.51
N LEU A 109 18.72 11.72 -13.57
CA LEU A 109 18.35 10.37 -13.12
C LEU A 109 18.10 10.31 -11.61
N TYR A 110 18.90 10.99 -10.80
CA TYR A 110 18.67 11.07 -9.36
C TYR A 110 17.33 11.72 -9.03
N ILE A 111 17.04 12.87 -9.64
CA ILE A 111 15.76 13.58 -9.48
C ILE A 111 14.60 12.71 -9.97
N LEU A 112 14.76 12.04 -11.12
CA LEU A 112 13.75 11.13 -11.65
C LEU A 112 13.50 9.94 -10.71
N GLY A 113 14.54 9.41 -10.06
CA GLY A 113 14.41 8.38 -9.03
C GLY A 113 13.61 8.85 -7.83
N LEU A 114 13.89 10.06 -7.32
CA LEU A 114 13.13 10.68 -6.23
C LEU A 114 11.65 10.90 -6.62
N LEU A 115 11.41 11.44 -7.81
CA LEU A 115 10.07 11.65 -8.36
C LEU A 115 9.32 10.33 -8.59
N SER A 116 10.00 9.27 -9.01
CA SER A 116 9.43 7.93 -9.18
C SER A 116 9.02 7.32 -7.83
N GLY A 117 9.83 7.50 -6.78
CA GLY A 117 9.48 7.09 -5.42
C GLY A 117 8.27 7.86 -4.86
N ALA A 118 8.20 9.16 -5.12
CA ALA A 118 7.04 9.98 -4.78
C ALA A 118 5.78 9.56 -5.55
N LEU A 119 5.90 9.29 -6.85
CA LEU A 119 4.82 8.76 -7.69
C LEU A 119 4.30 7.41 -7.16
N MET A 120 5.20 6.49 -6.81
CA MET A 120 4.82 5.21 -6.21
C MET A 120 4.10 5.41 -4.87
N SER A 121 4.55 6.38 -4.07
CA SER A 121 3.88 6.74 -2.81
C SER A 121 2.46 7.27 -3.04
N CYS A 122 2.26 8.11 -4.07
CA CYS A 122 0.92 8.54 -4.49
C CYS A 122 0.06 7.36 -4.96
N ILE A 123 0.60 6.46 -5.79
CA ILE A 123 -0.13 5.26 -6.25
C ILE A 123 -0.56 4.41 -5.06
N ASN A 124 0.35 4.15 -4.12
CA ASN A 124 0.05 3.42 -2.89
C ASN A 124 -1.00 4.16 -2.03
N TYR A 125 -0.96 5.49 -1.98
CA TYR A 125 -1.94 6.28 -1.25
C TYR A 125 -3.35 6.24 -1.87
N TYR A 126 -3.49 6.26 -3.20
CA TYR A 126 -4.82 6.26 -3.84
C TYR A 126 -5.35 4.87 -4.16
N PHE A 127 -4.49 3.97 -4.63
CA PHE A 127 -4.84 2.63 -5.11
C PHE A 127 -4.42 1.50 -4.16
N GLY A 128 -3.64 1.82 -3.11
CA GLY A 128 -3.33 0.84 -2.05
C GLY A 128 -4.62 0.34 -1.38
N SER A 129 -4.59 -0.90 -0.90
CA SER A 129 -5.74 -1.78 -0.68
C SER A 129 -6.79 -1.40 0.39
N SER A 130 -7.01 -0.13 0.76
CA SER A 130 -7.92 0.18 1.89
C SER A 130 -9.39 -0.21 1.66
N THR A 131 -9.90 -0.15 0.43
CA THR A 131 -11.28 -0.58 0.10
C THR A 131 -11.28 -2.06 -0.29
N GLY A 132 -10.33 -2.47 -1.12
CA GLY A 132 -10.18 -3.87 -1.53
C GLY A 132 -9.88 -4.83 -0.37
N SER A 133 -9.24 -4.40 0.72
CA SER A 133 -8.97 -5.27 1.88
C SER A 133 -10.24 -5.57 2.67
N LYS A 134 -11.17 -4.62 2.81
CA LYS A 134 -12.46 -4.88 3.47
C LYS A 134 -13.31 -5.84 2.65
N GLU A 135 -13.35 -5.63 1.34
CA GLU A 135 -14.03 -6.50 0.38
C GLU A 135 -13.40 -7.90 0.37
N LYS A 136 -12.07 -7.99 0.23
CA LYS A 136 -11.32 -9.27 0.26
C LYS A 136 -11.44 -9.98 1.60
N SER A 137 -11.39 -9.26 2.73
CA SER A 137 -11.60 -9.88 4.04
C SER A 137 -13.02 -10.44 4.16
N ARG A 138 -14.02 -9.75 3.60
CA ARG A 138 -15.41 -10.24 3.56
C ARG A 138 -15.55 -11.45 2.64
N GLU A 139 -15.02 -11.39 1.41
CA GLU A 139 -15.00 -12.52 0.47
C GLU A 139 -14.27 -13.74 1.04
N LEU A 140 -13.13 -13.53 1.70
CA LEU A 140 -12.40 -14.60 2.37
C LEU A 140 -13.20 -15.19 3.53
N GLN A 141 -13.89 -14.36 4.32
CA GLN A 141 -14.79 -14.84 5.38
C GLN A 141 -15.96 -15.64 4.80
N GLU A 142 -16.58 -15.19 3.72
CA GLU A 142 -17.67 -15.90 3.04
C GLU A 142 -17.20 -17.25 2.46
N ILE A 143 -16.03 -17.29 1.83
CA ILE A 143 -15.40 -18.54 1.34
C ILE A 143 -15.03 -19.45 2.52
N MET A 144 -14.59 -18.89 3.65
CA MET A 144 -14.27 -19.65 4.86
C MET A 144 -15.52 -20.28 5.48
N GLU A 145 -16.62 -19.52 5.56
CA GLU A 145 -17.90 -19.94 6.16
C GLU A 145 -18.62 -20.97 5.27
N LYS A 146 -18.53 -20.85 3.94
CA LYS A 146 -19.09 -21.84 3.00
C LYS A 146 -18.36 -23.18 3.00
N LYS A 147 -17.12 -23.25 3.53
CA LYS A 147 -16.33 -24.49 3.66
C LYS A 147 -16.50 -25.18 5.03
N GLU A 148 -17.14 -24.55 6.00
CA GLU A 148 -17.56 -25.25 7.22
C GLU A 148 -18.88 -25.96 6.94
N PRO A 149 -18.96 -27.31 7.06
CA PRO A 149 -20.25 -27.98 7.01
C PRO A 149 -21.07 -27.43 8.17
N ARG A 150 -22.21 -26.80 7.85
CA ARG A 150 -23.23 -26.45 8.85
C ARG A 150 -23.67 -27.75 9.52
N VAL A 151 -23.12 -28.02 10.70
CA VAL A 151 -23.67 -28.96 11.68
C VAL A 151 -24.80 -28.27 12.44
#